data_AF-A0A927PBI9-F1
#
_entry.id   AF-A0A927PBI9-F1
#
_cell.length_a   1.000
_cell.length_b   1.000
_cell.length_c   1.000
_cell.angle_alpha   90.00
_cell.angle_beta   90.00
_cell.angle_gamma   90.00
#
_symmetry.space_group_name_H-M   'P 1'
#
loop_
_entity.id
_entity.type
_entity.pdbx_description
1 polymer ?
#
loop_
_entity_poly.entity_id
_entity_poly.type
_entity_poly.pdbx_seq_one_letter_code
_entity_poly.pdbx_strand_id
1 'polypeptide(L)'
;MGWYKKQFENDLDARNENKEEQVARHDPLSGLWTRMFLDNLKLLVTLLPFLFLFTAYMITGVLIFFVGAMLLLSLAGPAVSAQFDFAYTVARDDPASTGRTFLQSYRLNFKQGTLFMLLVSLMITPTLLTMIYVAPTESATPMMTATLMLISLLVIWFAHLGFSQIALLDMPLGKIIKNAVFLIPISKWKGLLVALLSVLYLIVLYSYMERAVLTLAVYIPTLLIVFAARLFWPLFEELIIVPDEETENKKEDAV
;
A
#
# COMPACT_ATOMS: atom_id res chain seq x y z
N MET A 1 22.60 -42.20 23.22
CA MET A 1 21.74 -41.29 22.41
C MET A 1 20.66 -40.56 23.22
N GLY A 2 20.18 -41.06 24.38
CA GLY A 2 19.09 -40.42 25.13
C GLY A 2 19.39 -39.07 25.80
N TRP A 3 20.66 -38.79 26.16
CA TRP A 3 21.03 -37.55 26.84
C TRP A 3 20.93 -36.31 25.93
N TYR A 4 21.41 -36.42 24.69
CA TYR A 4 21.32 -35.35 23.69
C TYR A 4 19.88 -35.02 23.29
N LYS A 5 19.03 -36.05 23.16
CA LYS A 5 17.61 -35.84 22.82
C LYS A 5 16.88 -35.04 23.91
N LYS A 6 17.13 -35.37 25.17
CA LYS A 6 16.52 -34.70 26.32
C LYS A 6 17.00 -33.25 26.49
N GLN A 7 18.27 -32.98 26.19
CA GLN A 7 18.79 -31.62 26.21
C GLN A 7 18.22 -30.77 25.06
N PHE A 8 18.05 -31.36 23.88
CA PHE A 8 17.46 -30.68 22.73
C PHE A 8 15.96 -30.39 22.93
N GLU A 9 15.21 -31.32 23.53
CA GLU A 9 13.81 -31.11 23.92
C GLU A 9 13.69 -29.98 24.97
N ASN A 10 14.51 -29.98 26.01
CA ASN A 10 14.52 -28.91 27.01
C ASN A 10 14.89 -27.53 26.42
N ASP A 11 15.85 -27.48 25.49
CA ASP A 11 16.24 -26.24 24.81
C ASP A 11 15.15 -25.73 23.86
N LEU A 12 14.39 -26.64 23.23
CA LEU A 12 13.22 -26.31 22.42
C LEU A 12 12.08 -25.77 23.29
N ASP A 13 11.78 -26.44 24.40
CA ASP A 13 10.73 -26.03 25.33
C ASP A 13 11.02 -24.67 25.95
N ALA A 14 12.27 -24.43 26.40
CA ALA A 14 12.69 -23.13 26.91
C ALA A 14 12.68 -22.02 25.85
N ARG A 15 12.92 -22.36 24.57
CA ARG A 15 12.77 -21.40 23.45
C ARG A 15 11.30 -21.10 23.17
N ASN A 16 10.43 -22.11 23.23
CA ASN A 16 9.00 -21.97 22.99
C ASN A 16 8.33 -21.18 24.12
N GLU A 17 8.66 -21.44 25.39
CA GLU A 17 8.20 -20.66 26.54
C GLU A 17 8.63 -19.20 26.45
N ASN A 18 9.89 -18.91 26.07
CA ASN A 18 10.33 -17.53 25.85
C ASN A 18 9.59 -16.84 24.70
N LYS A 19 9.23 -17.60 23.66
CA LYS A 19 8.47 -17.10 22.51
C LYS A 19 7.03 -16.77 22.94
N GLU A 20 6.40 -17.65 23.70
CA GLU A 20 5.06 -17.46 24.26
C GLU A 20 5.04 -16.32 25.28
N GLU A 21 6.06 -16.18 26.14
CA GLU A 21 6.20 -15.05 27.05
C GLU A 21 6.44 -13.72 26.31
N GLN A 22 7.22 -13.71 25.23
CA GLN A 22 7.40 -12.52 24.39
C GLN A 22 6.11 -12.13 23.65
N VAL A 23 5.35 -13.11 23.19
CA VAL A 23 4.03 -12.91 22.57
C VAL A 23 3.00 -12.46 23.61
N ALA A 24 3.05 -12.97 24.85
CA ALA A 24 2.15 -12.60 25.93
C ALA A 24 2.47 -11.23 26.57
N ARG A 25 3.74 -10.78 26.57
CA ARG A 25 4.15 -9.46 27.07
C ARG A 25 3.83 -8.32 26.09
N HIS A 26 3.63 -8.61 24.81
CA HIS A 26 3.15 -7.64 23.84
C HIS A 26 1.65 -7.82 23.65
N ASP A 27 0.89 -7.04 24.40
CA ASP A 27 -0.54 -6.84 24.15
C ASP A 27 -0.74 -6.42 22.67
N PRO A 28 -1.26 -7.32 21.81
CA PRO A 28 -1.12 -7.21 20.37
C PRO A 28 -1.89 -6.00 19.81
N LEU A 29 -2.86 -5.50 20.57
CA LEU A 29 -3.70 -4.37 20.18
C LEU A 29 -3.13 -3.02 20.61
N SER A 30 -2.53 -2.89 21.80
CA SER A 30 -2.06 -1.58 22.30
C SER A 30 -0.80 -1.08 21.58
N GLY A 31 0.08 -2.00 21.15
CA GLY A 31 1.22 -1.68 20.29
C GLY A 31 0.81 -1.34 18.85
N LEU A 32 -0.28 -1.95 18.35
CA LEU A 32 -0.76 -1.77 16.98
C LEU A 32 -1.19 -0.33 16.69
N TRP A 33 -2.07 0.22 17.54
CA TRP A 33 -2.56 1.59 17.36
C TRP A 33 -1.42 2.61 17.41
N THR A 34 -0.50 2.44 18.35
CA THR A 34 0.68 3.29 18.48
C THR A 34 1.56 3.22 17.23
N ARG A 35 1.80 2.01 16.69
CA ARG A 35 2.57 1.82 15.47
C ARG A 35 1.88 2.45 14.25
N MET A 36 0.57 2.22 14.09
CA MET A 36 -0.23 2.83 13.04
C MET A 36 -0.14 4.36 13.07
N PHE A 37 -0.23 4.96 14.26
CA PHE A 37 -0.12 6.41 14.42
C PHE A 37 1.22 6.92 13.93
N LEU A 38 2.31 6.31 14.41
CA LEU A 38 3.67 6.69 14.06
C LEU A 38 3.96 6.51 12.58
N ASP A 39 3.45 5.45 11.97
CA ASP A 39 3.65 5.20 10.54
C ASP A 39 2.84 6.19 9.68
N ASN A 40 1.64 6.61 10.11
CA ASN A 40 0.91 7.73 9.48
C ASN A 40 1.66 9.06 9.60
N LEU A 41 2.25 9.35 10.77
CA LEU A 41 3.03 10.57 10.96
C LEU A 41 4.24 10.60 10.02
N LYS A 42 4.92 9.47 9.84
CA LYS A 42 6.03 9.34 8.88
C LYS A 42 5.55 9.53 7.43
N LEU A 43 4.42 8.94 7.07
CA LEU A 43 3.80 9.14 5.75
C LEU A 43 3.47 10.62 5.52
N LEU A 44 2.87 11.28 6.52
CA LEU A 44 2.56 12.71 6.46
C LEU A 44 3.82 13.54 6.21
N VAL A 45 4.90 13.30 6.96
CA VAL A 45 6.19 13.98 6.76
C VAL A 45 6.69 13.81 5.32
N THR A 46 6.56 12.61 4.74
CA THR A 46 6.95 12.38 3.34
C THR A 46 6.05 13.08 2.32
N LEU A 47 4.79 13.36 2.67
CA LEU A 47 3.83 14.05 1.81
C LEU A 47 3.87 15.58 1.96
N LEU A 48 4.46 16.13 3.03
CA LEU A 48 4.52 17.58 3.25
C LEU A 48 5.06 18.38 2.05
N PRO A 49 6.16 17.97 1.37
CA PRO A 49 6.66 18.71 0.21
C PRO A 49 5.66 18.73 -0.96
N PHE A 50 4.96 17.61 -1.19
CA PHE A 50 3.87 17.51 -2.16
C PHE A 50 2.71 18.44 -1.78
N LEU A 51 2.23 18.37 -0.53
CA LEU A 51 1.11 19.18 -0.05
C LEU A 51 1.40 20.68 -0.16
N PHE A 52 2.63 21.09 0.16
CA PHE A 52 3.05 22.48 0.05
C PHE A 52 2.96 22.98 -1.40
N LEU A 53 3.58 22.28 -2.35
CA LEU A 53 3.55 22.69 -3.77
C LEU A 53 2.15 22.57 -4.38
N PHE A 54 1.40 21.54 -4.02
CA PHE A 54 0.03 21.37 -4.49
C PHE A 54 -0.87 22.51 -3.98
N THR A 55 -0.73 22.91 -2.72
CA THR A 55 -1.45 24.07 -2.18
C THR A 55 -1.02 25.37 -2.85
N ALA A 56 0.28 25.58 -3.08
CA ALA A 56 0.78 26.74 -3.81
C ALA A 56 0.21 26.81 -5.24
N TYR A 57 0.08 25.67 -5.91
CA TYR A 57 -0.61 25.57 -7.20
C TYR A 57 -2.09 25.94 -7.07
N MET A 58 -2.83 25.39 -6.11
CA MET A 58 -4.26 25.70 -5.92
C MET A 58 -4.53 27.19 -5.67
N ILE A 59 -3.60 27.89 -5.01
CA ILE A 59 -3.69 29.33 -4.74
C ILE A 59 -3.32 30.18 -5.97
N THR A 60 -2.26 29.80 -6.69
CA THR A 60 -1.65 30.65 -7.72
C THR A 60 -2.03 30.28 -9.15
N GLY A 61 -2.49 29.06 -9.39
CA GLY A 61 -2.75 28.48 -10.71
C GLY A 61 -1.50 28.17 -11.54
N VAL A 62 -0.28 28.37 -11.01
CA VAL A 62 0.96 28.22 -11.78
C VAL A 62 1.32 26.75 -11.97
N LEU A 63 1.27 26.28 -13.22
CA LEU A 63 1.45 24.86 -13.57
C LEU A 63 2.79 24.26 -13.11
N ILE A 64 3.86 25.05 -12.98
CA ILE A 64 5.16 24.55 -12.49
C ILE A 64 5.07 24.00 -11.06
N PHE A 65 4.23 24.61 -10.20
CA PHE A 65 4.00 24.11 -8.86
C PHE A 65 3.25 22.78 -8.87
N PHE A 66 2.31 22.60 -9.80
CA PHE A 66 1.61 21.33 -9.99
C PHE A 66 2.57 20.22 -10.46
N VAL A 67 3.40 20.49 -11.46
CA VAL A 67 4.41 19.53 -11.96
C VAL A 67 5.39 19.18 -10.85
N GLY A 68 5.87 20.17 -10.10
CA GLY A 68 6.73 19.96 -8.93
C GLY A 68 6.05 19.12 -7.86
N ALA A 69 4.77 19.36 -7.58
CA ALA A 69 3.99 18.57 -6.63
C ALA A 69 3.92 17.10 -7.07
N MET A 70 3.57 16.81 -8.33
CA MET A 70 3.49 15.44 -8.84
C MET A 70 4.85 14.71 -8.79
N LEU A 71 5.96 15.43 -9.04
CA LEU A 71 7.30 14.87 -8.88
C LEU A 71 7.61 14.55 -7.41
N LEU A 72 7.26 15.42 -6.48
CA LEU A 72 7.46 15.17 -5.04
C LEU A 72 6.53 14.08 -4.50
N LEU A 73 5.34 13.92 -5.06
CA LEU A 73 4.43 12.81 -4.73
C LEU A 73 5.08 11.46 -5.05
N SER A 74 5.91 11.37 -6.09
CA SER A 74 6.64 10.13 -6.40
C SER A 74 7.54 9.67 -5.24
N LEU A 75 8.11 10.61 -4.47
CA LEU A 75 8.96 10.30 -3.30
C LEU A 75 8.18 9.75 -2.11
N ALA A 76 6.85 9.85 -2.11
CA ALA A 76 5.99 9.20 -1.13
C ALA A 76 5.77 7.71 -1.42
N GLY A 77 6.11 7.24 -2.63
CA GLY A 77 5.97 5.84 -3.03
C GLY A 77 6.56 4.83 -2.03
N PRO A 78 7.81 4.99 -1.57
CA PRO A 78 8.41 4.08 -0.60
C PRO A 78 7.73 4.12 0.78
N ALA A 79 7.17 5.26 1.18
CA ALA A 79 6.38 5.37 2.40
C ALA A 79 5.05 4.61 2.26
N VAL A 80 4.40 4.69 1.10
CA VAL A 80 3.22 3.88 0.78
C VAL A 80 3.58 2.38 0.78
N SER A 81 4.68 1.96 0.18
CA SER A 81 5.14 0.57 0.24
C SER A 81 5.36 0.07 1.67
N ALA A 82 5.91 0.92 2.56
CA ALA A 82 6.07 0.59 3.98
C ALA A 82 4.72 0.43 4.71
N GLN A 83 3.71 1.21 4.33
CA GLN A 83 2.34 1.06 4.85
C GLN A 83 1.71 -0.26 4.40
N PHE A 84 1.91 -0.66 3.15
CA PHE A 84 1.44 -1.96 2.65
C PHE A 84 2.14 -3.13 3.34
N ASP A 85 3.45 -3.04 3.58
CA ASP A 85 4.20 -4.08 4.31
C ASP A 85 3.64 -4.29 5.73
N PHE A 86 3.44 -3.19 6.47
CA PHE A 86 2.77 -3.23 7.77
C PHE A 86 1.33 -3.78 7.67
N ALA A 87 0.54 -3.31 6.71
CA ALA A 87 -0.83 -3.74 6.52
C ALA A 87 -0.94 -5.25 6.26
N TYR A 88 0.00 -5.84 5.52
CA TYR A 88 0.05 -7.27 5.31
C TYR A 88 0.56 -8.04 6.51
N THR A 89 1.44 -7.49 7.36
CA THR A 89 1.73 -8.08 8.68
C THR A 89 0.44 -8.18 9.50
N VAL A 90 -0.37 -7.11 9.53
CA VAL A 90 -1.65 -7.10 10.24
C VAL A 90 -2.69 -8.03 9.60
N ALA A 91 -2.70 -8.16 8.28
CA ALA A 91 -3.63 -9.06 7.58
C ALA A 91 -3.29 -10.54 7.76
N ARG A 92 -2.03 -10.88 8.04
CA ARG A 92 -1.53 -12.22 8.35
C ARG A 92 -1.73 -12.62 9.81
N ASP A 93 -2.25 -11.72 10.64
CA ASP A 93 -2.26 -11.84 12.10
C ASP A 93 -0.85 -12.12 12.69
N ASP A 94 0.20 -11.67 11.99
CA ASP A 94 1.57 -11.69 12.48
C ASP A 94 1.72 -10.65 13.60
N PRO A 95 2.50 -10.93 14.67
CA PRO A 95 2.75 -9.93 15.71
C PRO A 95 3.32 -8.64 15.11
N ALA A 96 2.84 -7.48 15.57
CA ALA A 96 3.33 -6.20 15.05
C ALA A 96 4.85 -5.97 15.27
N SER A 97 5.53 -6.82 16.05
CA SER A 97 6.98 -6.80 16.25
C SER A 97 7.78 -7.63 15.23
N THR A 98 7.16 -8.56 14.50
CA THR A 98 7.86 -9.47 13.56
C THR A 98 8.01 -8.87 12.16
N GLY A 99 7.16 -7.91 11.80
CA GLY A 99 7.28 -7.17 10.54
C GLY A 99 8.48 -6.22 10.52
N ARG A 100 8.98 -5.90 9.33
CA ARG A 100 10.03 -4.88 9.15
C ARG A 100 9.56 -3.55 9.73
N THR A 101 10.49 -2.75 10.24
CA THR A 101 10.18 -1.38 10.66
C THR A 101 9.91 -0.50 9.44
N PHE A 102 9.11 0.55 9.60
CA PHE A 102 8.81 1.50 8.52
C PHE A 102 10.05 1.98 7.76
N LEU A 103 11.12 2.34 8.49
CA LEU A 103 12.35 2.85 7.87
C LEU A 103 13.13 1.78 7.11
N GLN A 104 13.10 0.53 7.57
CA GLN A 104 13.71 -0.59 6.84
C GLN A 104 12.96 -0.82 5.53
N SER A 105 11.63 -0.89 5.57
CA SER A 105 10.80 -1.10 4.36
C SER A 105 10.87 0.08 3.41
N TYR A 106 10.91 1.31 3.93
CA TYR A 106 11.11 2.53 3.15
C TYR A 106 12.42 2.50 2.37
N ARG A 107 13.53 2.12 3.02
CA ARG A 107 14.85 2.06 2.38
C ARG A 107 14.92 0.94 1.34
N LEU A 108 14.39 -0.24 1.67
CA LEU A 108 14.39 -1.38 0.76
C LEU A 108 13.62 -1.06 -0.53
N ASN A 109 12.44 -0.47 -0.38
CA ASN A 109 11.53 -0.19 -1.48
C ASN A 109 11.73 1.21 -2.08
N PHE A 110 12.82 1.91 -1.75
CA PHE A 110 13.00 3.31 -2.14
C PHE A 110 12.94 3.48 -3.67
N LYS A 111 13.73 2.68 -4.39
CA LYS A 111 13.81 2.78 -5.86
C LYS A 111 12.51 2.34 -6.53
N GLN A 112 12.02 1.14 -6.18
CA GLN A 112 10.84 0.56 -6.82
C GLN A 112 9.56 1.33 -6.47
N GLY A 113 9.37 1.67 -5.19
CA GLY A 113 8.23 2.45 -4.72
C GLY A 113 8.19 3.83 -5.37
N THR A 114 9.32 4.52 -5.49
CA THR A 114 9.38 5.85 -6.15
C THR A 114 9.03 5.75 -7.63
N LEU A 115 9.62 4.81 -8.37
CA LEU A 115 9.34 4.63 -9.79
C LEU A 115 7.88 4.23 -10.05
N PHE A 116 7.33 3.36 -9.21
CA PHE A 116 5.93 2.96 -9.33
C PHE A 116 4.99 4.13 -9.03
N MET A 117 5.26 4.91 -7.98
CA MET A 117 4.48 6.09 -7.64
C MET A 117 4.60 7.18 -8.72
N LEU A 118 5.76 7.34 -9.34
CA LEU A 118 5.93 8.23 -10.49
C LEU A 118 5.01 7.81 -11.65
N LEU A 119 4.98 6.52 -11.98
CA LEU A 119 4.08 5.98 -13.00
C LEU A 119 2.61 6.26 -12.66
N VAL A 120 2.17 5.95 -11.44
CA VAL A 120 0.81 6.20 -10.98
C VAL A 120 0.47 7.70 -11.03
N SER A 121 1.41 8.56 -10.62
CA SER A 121 1.25 10.03 -10.65
C SER A 121 1.09 10.53 -12.09
N LEU A 122 1.86 10.00 -13.05
CA LEU A 122 1.73 10.34 -14.47
C LEU A 122 0.39 9.89 -15.04
N MET A 123 -0.13 8.72 -14.65
CA MET A 123 -1.43 8.22 -15.10
C MET A 123 -2.60 9.06 -14.58
N ILE A 124 -2.54 9.54 -13.33
CA ILE A 124 -3.62 10.30 -12.71
C ILE A 124 -3.58 11.80 -13.07
N THR A 125 -2.43 12.33 -13.45
CA THR A 125 -2.21 13.75 -13.75
C THR A 125 -3.19 14.32 -14.78
N PRO A 126 -3.39 13.71 -15.98
CA PRO A 126 -4.33 14.24 -16.97
C PRO A 126 -5.75 14.30 -16.45
N THR A 127 -6.15 13.29 -15.67
CA THR A 127 -7.47 13.21 -15.04
C THR A 127 -7.66 14.33 -14.03
N LEU A 128 -6.66 14.56 -13.15
CA LEU A 128 -6.69 15.66 -12.18
C LEU A 128 -6.78 17.04 -12.85
N LEU A 129 -5.93 17.30 -13.85
CA LEU A 129 -5.95 18.58 -14.57
C LEU A 129 -7.30 18.82 -15.25
N THR A 130 -7.88 17.78 -15.88
CA THR A 130 -9.19 17.90 -16.53
C THR A 130 -10.30 18.15 -15.50
N MET A 131 -10.25 17.48 -14.34
CA MET A 131 -11.20 17.73 -13.24
C MET A 131 -11.06 19.13 -12.64
N ILE A 132 -9.85 19.70 -12.61
CA ILE A 132 -9.60 21.04 -12.07
C ILE A 132 -10.03 22.13 -13.05
N TYR A 133 -9.70 21.99 -14.34
CA TYR A 133 -9.87 23.07 -15.32
C TYR A 133 -11.14 22.96 -16.17
N VAL A 134 -11.60 21.75 -16.47
CA VAL A 134 -12.67 21.53 -17.46
C VAL A 134 -13.97 21.16 -16.76
N ALA A 135 -13.93 20.26 -15.78
CA ALA A 135 -15.13 19.80 -15.08
C ALA A 135 -16.00 20.92 -14.44
N PRO A 136 -15.43 22.04 -13.94
CA PRO A 136 -16.24 23.14 -13.38
C PRO A 136 -16.91 24.03 -14.44
N THR A 137 -16.56 23.86 -15.72
CA THR A 137 -17.10 24.68 -16.81
C THR A 137 -18.35 24.05 -17.40
N GLU A 138 -19.22 24.84 -18.03
CA GLU A 138 -20.40 24.31 -18.74
C GLU A 138 -20.07 23.38 -19.92
N SER A 139 -18.79 23.35 -20.33
CA SER A 139 -18.31 22.43 -21.37
C SER A 139 -18.16 20.97 -20.89
N ALA A 140 -18.23 20.72 -19.58
CA ALA A 140 -18.10 19.39 -19.02
C ALA A 140 -19.35 18.55 -19.26
N THR A 141 -19.26 17.58 -20.15
CA THR A 141 -20.35 16.61 -20.34
C THR A 141 -20.39 15.60 -19.19
N PRO A 142 -21.58 15.12 -18.79
CA PRO A 142 -21.69 14.05 -17.79
C PRO A 142 -20.89 12.80 -18.14
N MET A 143 -20.81 12.47 -19.45
CA MET A 143 -20.02 11.35 -19.97
C MET A 143 -18.51 11.53 -19.74
N MET A 144 -18.00 12.76 -19.92
CA MET A 144 -16.60 13.06 -19.64
C MET A 144 -16.29 12.86 -18.16
N THR A 145 -17.12 13.42 -17.27
CA THR A 145 -16.94 13.27 -15.81
C THR A 145 -16.99 11.81 -15.38
N ALA A 146 -17.93 11.02 -15.92
CA ALA A 146 -18.02 9.58 -15.65
C ALA A 146 -16.76 8.83 -16.13
N THR A 147 -16.25 9.16 -17.31
CA THR A 147 -15.02 8.57 -17.86
C THR A 147 -13.81 8.88 -16.98
N LEU A 148 -13.66 10.12 -16.53
CA LEU A 148 -12.55 10.53 -15.64
C LEU A 148 -12.62 9.84 -14.27
N MET A 149 -13.82 9.66 -13.72
CA MET A 149 -14.03 8.89 -12.49
C MET A 149 -13.66 7.42 -12.69
N LEU A 150 -14.04 6.81 -13.81
CA LEU A 150 -13.67 5.43 -14.14
C LEU A 150 -12.15 5.27 -14.28
N ILE A 151 -11.47 6.20 -14.95
CA ILE A 151 -10.01 6.20 -15.07
C ILE A 151 -9.37 6.30 -13.69
N SER A 152 -9.83 7.23 -12.85
CA SER A 152 -9.32 7.39 -11.47
C SER A 152 -9.47 6.10 -10.68
N LEU A 153 -10.63 5.45 -10.79
CA LEU A 153 -10.92 4.18 -10.14
C LEU A 153 -9.96 3.08 -10.61
N LEU A 154 -9.72 2.95 -11.91
CA LEU A 154 -8.81 1.95 -12.46
C LEU A 154 -7.35 2.20 -12.06
N VAL A 155 -6.90 3.46 -12.05
CA VAL A 155 -5.54 3.84 -11.63
C VAL A 155 -5.33 3.53 -10.14
N ILE A 156 -6.31 3.84 -9.30
CA ILE A 156 -6.24 3.57 -7.86
C ILE A 156 -6.29 2.07 -7.56
N TRP A 157 -7.11 1.32 -8.30
CA TRP A 157 -7.15 -0.15 -8.22
C TRP A 157 -5.78 -0.75 -8.60
N PHE A 158 -5.24 -0.33 -9.74
CA PHE A 158 -3.90 -0.71 -10.21
C PHE A 158 -2.83 -0.38 -9.17
N ALA A 159 -2.88 0.83 -8.58
CA ALA A 159 -1.91 1.26 -7.58
C ALA A 159 -1.93 0.37 -6.33
N HIS A 160 -3.12 0.01 -5.82
CA HIS A 160 -3.23 -0.90 -4.67
C HIS A 160 -2.60 -2.27 -4.96
N LEU A 161 -2.95 -2.89 -6.09
CA LEU A 161 -2.41 -4.19 -6.47
C LEU A 161 -0.90 -4.15 -6.72
N GLY A 162 -0.37 -3.06 -7.26
CA GLY A 162 1.05 -2.88 -7.47
C GLY A 162 1.82 -2.67 -6.18
N PHE A 163 1.35 -1.79 -5.29
CA PHE A 163 1.99 -1.58 -3.99
C PHE A 163 1.91 -2.81 -3.08
N SER A 164 0.84 -3.60 -3.18
CA SER A 164 0.76 -4.90 -2.52
C SER A 164 1.89 -5.83 -2.96
N GLN A 165 2.16 -5.90 -4.26
CA GLN A 165 3.26 -6.72 -4.79
C GLN A 165 4.63 -6.16 -4.39
N ILE A 166 4.83 -4.84 -4.41
CA ILE A 166 6.10 -4.22 -3.95
C ILE A 166 6.37 -4.54 -2.46
N ALA A 167 5.31 -4.63 -1.65
CA ALA A 167 5.44 -4.99 -0.24
C ALA A 167 5.74 -6.48 -0.03
N LEU A 168 5.03 -7.35 -0.74
CA LEU A 168 5.05 -8.81 -0.53
C LEU A 168 6.12 -9.55 -1.33
N LEU A 169 6.45 -9.07 -2.53
CA LEU A 169 7.19 -9.83 -3.54
C LEU A 169 8.44 -9.07 -3.98
N ASP A 170 9.59 -9.76 -4.00
CA ASP A 170 10.81 -9.22 -4.57
C ASP A 170 10.85 -9.46 -6.09
N MET A 171 10.11 -8.62 -6.83
CA MET A 171 9.99 -8.72 -8.29
C MET A 171 10.45 -7.43 -8.98
N PRO A 172 10.97 -7.53 -10.22
CA PRO A 172 11.25 -6.34 -11.02
C PRO A 172 9.96 -5.60 -11.39
N LEU A 173 10.04 -4.26 -11.44
CA LEU A 173 8.91 -3.36 -11.66
C LEU A 173 8.05 -3.71 -12.90
N GLY A 174 8.69 -4.13 -14.00
CA GLY A 174 7.96 -4.53 -15.22
C GLY A 174 7.04 -5.73 -15.00
N LYS A 175 7.45 -6.70 -14.17
CA LYS A 175 6.59 -7.83 -13.78
C LYS A 175 5.47 -7.36 -12.85
N ILE A 176 5.76 -6.47 -11.90
CA ILE A 176 4.75 -5.89 -11.00
C ILE A 176 3.65 -5.19 -11.79
N ILE A 177 4.00 -4.36 -12.78
CA ILE A 177 3.03 -3.65 -13.63
C ILE A 177 2.18 -4.65 -14.42
N LYS A 178 2.82 -5.62 -15.09
CA LYS A 178 2.13 -6.64 -15.87
C LYS A 178 1.15 -7.43 -14.99
N ASN A 179 1.61 -7.90 -13.84
CA ASN A 179 0.80 -8.67 -12.90
C ASN A 179 -0.33 -7.83 -12.32
N ALA A 180 -0.09 -6.57 -11.95
CA ALA A 180 -1.13 -5.69 -11.42
C ALA A 180 -2.28 -5.51 -12.42
N VAL A 181 -1.99 -5.40 -13.72
CA VAL A 181 -3.03 -5.35 -14.77
C VAL A 181 -3.82 -6.65 -14.84
N PHE A 182 -3.15 -7.81 -14.80
CA PHE A 182 -3.84 -9.11 -14.80
C PHE A 182 -4.68 -9.33 -13.54
N LEU A 183 -4.26 -8.78 -12.40
CA LEU A 183 -4.95 -8.95 -11.12
C LEU A 183 -6.23 -8.10 -10.98
N ILE A 184 -6.40 -7.05 -11.79
CA ILE A 184 -7.62 -6.23 -11.79
C ILE A 184 -8.87 -7.12 -11.97
N PRO A 185 -9.05 -7.85 -13.08
CA PRO A 185 -10.23 -8.71 -13.26
C PRO A 185 -10.29 -9.88 -12.26
N ILE A 186 -9.14 -10.41 -11.82
CA ILE A 186 -9.09 -11.55 -10.88
C ILE A 186 -9.58 -11.14 -9.49
N SER A 187 -9.29 -9.92 -9.06
CA SER A 187 -9.73 -9.40 -7.75
C SER A 187 -11.23 -9.06 -7.67
N LYS A 188 -11.95 -9.10 -8.82
CA LYS A 188 -13.42 -8.98 -8.92
C LYS A 188 -13.97 -7.80 -8.10
N TRP A 189 -15.08 -8.01 -7.38
CA TRP A 189 -15.75 -6.97 -6.59
C TRP A 189 -14.91 -6.46 -5.41
N LYS A 190 -13.97 -7.27 -4.88
CA LYS A 190 -13.12 -6.86 -3.74
C LYS A 190 -12.22 -5.70 -4.14
N GLY A 191 -11.59 -5.81 -5.31
CA GLY A 191 -10.75 -4.75 -5.86
C GLY A 191 -11.54 -3.48 -6.20
N LEU A 192 -12.72 -3.64 -6.79
CA LEU A 192 -13.64 -2.53 -7.04
C LEU A 192 -14.01 -1.79 -5.75
N LEU A 193 -14.33 -2.51 -4.68
CA LEU A 193 -14.69 -1.92 -3.39
C LEU A 193 -13.53 -1.13 -2.77
N VAL A 194 -12.32 -1.68 -2.77
CA VAL A 194 -11.11 -0.98 -2.30
C VAL A 194 -10.87 0.30 -3.11
N ALA A 195 -10.99 0.22 -4.43
CA ALA A 195 -10.79 1.36 -5.31
C ALA A 195 -11.84 2.46 -5.08
N LEU A 196 -13.12 2.09 -4.94
CA LEU A 196 -14.21 3.02 -4.64
C LEU A 196 -14.00 3.77 -3.33
N LEU A 197 -13.69 3.04 -2.24
CA LEU A 197 -13.41 3.66 -0.94
C LEU A 197 -12.21 4.60 -1.00
N SER A 198 -11.18 4.22 -1.77
CA SER A 198 -9.98 5.02 -1.94
C SER A 198 -10.22 6.29 -2.75
N VAL A 199 -10.96 6.22 -3.85
CA VAL A 199 -11.37 7.41 -4.62
C VAL A 199 -12.25 8.31 -3.75
N LEU A 200 -13.22 7.74 -3.02
CA LEU A 200 -14.06 8.51 -2.10
C LEU A 200 -13.23 9.23 -1.04
N TYR A 201 -12.25 8.55 -0.45
CA TYR A 201 -11.32 9.15 0.50
C TYR A 201 -10.52 10.31 -0.13
N LEU A 202 -10.00 10.13 -1.36
CA LEU A 202 -9.29 11.19 -2.06
C LEU A 202 -10.19 12.39 -2.42
N ILE A 203 -11.45 12.17 -2.78
CA ILE A 203 -12.43 13.23 -3.01
C ILE A 203 -12.67 14.02 -1.72
N VAL A 204 -12.83 13.34 -0.59
CA VAL A 204 -12.96 13.98 0.73
C VAL A 204 -11.68 14.76 1.06
N LEU A 205 -10.51 14.17 0.85
CA LEU A 205 -9.21 14.82 1.10
C LEU A 205 -9.05 16.10 0.27
N TYR A 206 -9.42 16.05 -1.02
CA TYR A 206 -9.38 17.20 -1.91
C TYR A 206 -10.38 18.29 -1.49
N SER A 207 -11.60 17.89 -1.11
CA SER A 207 -12.66 18.81 -0.69
C SER A 207 -12.33 19.55 0.61
N TYR A 208 -11.48 18.97 1.46
CA TYR A 208 -11.05 19.52 2.74
C TYR A 208 -9.52 19.64 2.80
N MET A 209 -8.90 20.17 1.75
CA MET A 209 -7.45 20.23 1.63
C MET A 209 -6.78 21.00 2.78
N GLU A 210 -7.42 22.04 3.30
CA GLU A 210 -6.98 22.79 4.47
C GLU A 210 -6.97 21.95 5.77
N ARG A 211 -7.72 20.85 5.80
CA ARG A 211 -7.76 19.86 6.89
C ARG A 211 -7.10 18.54 6.51
N ALA A 212 -6.49 18.44 5.33
CA ALA A 212 -5.88 17.20 4.83
C ALA A 212 -4.80 16.67 5.78
N VAL A 213 -4.08 17.56 6.45
CA VAL A 213 -3.08 17.21 7.48
C VAL A 213 -3.72 16.44 8.64
N LEU A 214 -4.93 16.84 9.06
CA LEU A 214 -5.66 16.16 10.14
C LEU A 214 -6.15 14.78 9.71
N THR A 215 -6.71 14.65 8.50
CA THR A 215 -7.19 13.36 8.00
C THR A 215 -6.05 12.37 7.76
N LEU A 216 -4.89 12.85 7.32
CA LEU A 216 -3.68 12.05 7.19
C LEU A 216 -3.09 11.65 8.55
N ALA A 217 -3.29 12.46 9.60
CA ALA A 217 -2.82 12.17 10.95
C ALA A 217 -3.72 11.19 11.72
N VAL A 218 -5.03 11.16 11.48
CA VAL A 218 -6.02 10.35 12.21
C VAL A 218 -6.21 8.97 11.56
N TYR A 219 -5.13 8.24 11.31
CA TYR A 219 -5.12 6.81 10.92
C TYR A 219 -5.78 6.40 9.59
N ILE A 220 -6.59 7.25 8.96
CA ILE A 220 -7.46 6.88 7.83
C ILE A 220 -6.68 6.24 6.67
N PRO A 221 -5.51 6.76 6.23
CA PRO A 221 -4.75 6.14 5.15
C PRO A 221 -4.32 4.71 5.47
N THR A 222 -3.74 4.47 6.65
CA THR A 222 -3.32 3.13 7.06
C THR A 222 -4.50 2.19 7.26
N LEU A 223 -5.61 2.66 7.82
CA LEU A 223 -6.81 1.84 7.99
C LEU A 223 -7.36 1.36 6.63
N LEU A 224 -7.38 2.23 5.63
CA LEU A 224 -7.79 1.89 4.29
C LEU A 224 -6.85 0.86 3.64
N ILE A 225 -5.53 1.02 3.82
CA ILE A 225 -4.53 0.07 3.31
C ILE A 225 -4.62 -1.28 4.06
N VAL A 226 -4.84 -1.29 5.38
CA VAL A 226 -5.06 -2.51 6.18
C VAL A 226 -6.33 -3.23 5.71
N PHE A 227 -7.41 -2.48 5.49
CA PHE A 227 -8.65 -3.02 4.96
C PHE A 227 -8.45 -3.64 3.57
N ALA A 228 -7.72 -2.95 2.68
CA ALA A 228 -7.35 -3.46 1.36
C ALA A 228 -6.49 -4.72 1.47
N ALA A 229 -5.48 -4.73 2.35
CA ALA A 229 -4.60 -5.86 2.56
C ALA A 229 -5.38 -7.09 3.03
N ARG A 230 -6.32 -6.94 3.97
CA ARG A 230 -7.20 -8.04 4.40
C ARG A 230 -8.09 -8.59 3.28
N LEU A 231 -8.61 -7.73 2.40
CA LEU A 231 -9.42 -8.18 1.27
C LEU A 231 -8.59 -8.91 0.20
N PHE A 232 -7.36 -8.45 -0.03
CA PHE A 232 -6.47 -9.01 -1.03
C PHE A 232 -5.61 -10.17 -0.51
N TRP A 233 -5.47 -10.36 0.80
CA TRP A 233 -4.62 -11.42 1.36
C TRP A 233 -4.96 -12.81 0.81
N PRO A 234 -6.25 -13.25 0.77
CA PRO A 234 -6.58 -14.56 0.20
C PRO A 234 -6.21 -14.71 -1.28
N LEU A 235 -6.26 -13.60 -2.04
CA LEU A 235 -5.86 -13.59 -3.45
C LEU A 235 -4.35 -13.80 -3.61
N PHE A 236 -3.55 -13.16 -2.76
CA PHE A 236 -2.10 -13.32 -2.80
C PHE A 236 -1.66 -14.65 -2.21
N GLU A 237 -2.35 -15.18 -1.21
CA GLU A 237 -2.10 -16.50 -0.63
C GLU A 237 -2.21 -17.61 -1.68
N GLU A 238 -3.29 -17.60 -2.47
CA GLU A 238 -3.48 -18.54 -3.59
C GLU A 238 -2.37 -18.43 -4.65
N LEU A 239 -1.87 -17.22 -4.91
CA LEU A 239 -0.84 -16.98 -5.93
C LEU A 239 0.59 -17.24 -5.45
N ILE A 240 0.85 -17.14 -4.14
CA ILE A 240 2.18 -17.27 -3.54
C ILE A 240 2.45 -18.69 -3.05
N ILE A 241 1.44 -19.39 -2.50
CA ILE A 241 1.62 -20.72 -1.88
C ILE A 241 1.52 -21.85 -2.91
N VAL A 242 0.70 -21.70 -3.95
CA VAL A 242 0.43 -22.78 -4.94
C VAL A 242 1.53 -23.04 -6.01
N PRO A 243 2.55 -22.21 -6.28
CA PRO A 243 3.52 -22.52 -7.36
C PRO A 243 4.52 -23.66 -7.09
N ASP A 244 4.80 -24.01 -5.83
CA ASP A 244 5.91 -24.94 -5.53
C ASP A 244 5.48 -26.43 -5.49
N GLU A 245 4.25 -26.77 -5.09
CA GLU A 245 3.83 -28.19 -5.03
C GLU A 245 3.71 -28.87 -6.41
N GLU A 246 3.31 -28.15 -7.46
CA GLU A 246 3.25 -28.71 -8.82
C GLU A 246 4.62 -28.82 -9.49
N THR A 247 5.60 -28.00 -9.08
CA THR A 247 6.96 -28.05 -9.65
C THR A 247 7.88 -29.00 -8.92
N GLU A 248 7.63 -29.30 -7.64
CA GLU A 248 8.26 -30.42 -6.92
C GLU A 248 7.69 -31.78 -7.36
N ASN A 249 6.37 -31.96 -7.41
CA ASN A 249 5.78 -33.23 -7.85
C ASN A 249 6.18 -33.60 -9.30
N LYS A 250 6.25 -32.63 -10.21
CA LYS A 250 6.74 -32.90 -11.59
C LYS A 250 8.23 -33.24 -11.67
N LYS A 251 9.03 -32.93 -10.65
CA LYS A 251 10.43 -33.35 -10.57
C LYS A 251 10.58 -34.73 -9.94
N GLU A 252 9.74 -35.07 -8.97
CA GLU A 252 9.71 -36.42 -8.38
C GLU A 252 9.13 -37.46 -9.34
N ASP A 253 8.13 -37.11 -10.15
CA ASP A 253 7.58 -38.00 -11.19
C ASP A 253 8.51 -38.20 -12.41
N ALA A 254 9.61 -37.44 -12.48
CA ALA A 254 10.60 -37.48 -13.56
C ALA A 254 11.94 -38.13 -13.16
N VAL A 255 12.03 -38.70 -11.95
CA VAL A 255 13.18 -39.47 -11.41
C VAL A 255 12.79 -40.92 -11.22
#